data_AF-A0A2L0PJK7-F1
#
_entry.id   AF-A0A2L0PJK7-F1
#
_cell.length_a   1.000
_cell.length_b   1.000
_cell.length_c   1.000
_cell.angle_alpha   90.00
_cell.angle_beta   90.00
_cell.angle_gamma   90.00
#
_symmetry.space_group_name_H-M   'P 1'
#
loop_
_entity.id
_entity.type
_entity.pdbx_description
1 polymer ?
#
loop_
_entity_poly.entity_id
_entity_poly.type
_entity_poly.pdbx_seq_one_letter_code
_entity_poly.pdbx_strand_id
1 'polypeptide(L)'
;MAVLVLQHPNLTQLDWQFWSDTFTPNNQAPSSVWRISVNADFKLTENQKIWLLQHQVDAAIMPTTAKFTDLGLVVSDMDSTLITIECIDEVAAGNGLKDQVAAITERSMRGELDFEASLRQRVALLKGLPEMELAYVYDHVLQLNRGAEAFLAHCKQHDVKFMLVSGGFTFFTEHLKKRLGFEYAYANELEIVDGKLTGNLTGRLIDAQAKADLLHQYANELNIPLSQTLAMGDGANDIPMLQAAGFGVAIHAKPKTREHADICIDFGGLDAIYHCFNND
;
A
#
# COMPACT_ATOMS: atom_id res chain seq x y z
N MET A 1 8.17 -20.73 16.44
CA MET A 1 8.69 -21.01 15.08
C MET A 1 8.15 -19.95 14.14
N ALA A 2 8.98 -19.48 13.20
CA ALA A 2 8.58 -18.56 12.14
C ALA A 2 8.76 -19.24 10.78
N VAL A 3 8.24 -18.60 9.73
CA VAL A 3 8.34 -19.06 8.35
C VAL A 3 8.93 -17.94 7.51
N LEU A 4 10.04 -18.22 6.84
CA LEU A 4 10.54 -17.39 5.74
C LEU A 4 9.74 -17.76 4.49
N VAL A 5 8.96 -16.81 3.99
CA VAL A 5 8.24 -16.91 2.73
C VAL A 5 9.06 -16.20 1.66
N LEU A 6 9.39 -16.90 0.58
CA LEU A 6 10.08 -16.35 -0.59
C LEU A 6 9.15 -16.43 -1.79
N GLN A 7 9.09 -15.37 -2.59
CA GLN A 7 8.24 -15.29 -3.77
C GLN A 7 9.02 -14.76 -4.98
N HIS A 8 8.92 -15.45 -6.10
CA HIS A 8 9.52 -15.09 -7.39
C HIS A 8 8.88 -15.94 -8.47
N PRO A 9 8.67 -15.49 -9.73
CA PRO A 9 8.05 -16.30 -10.77
C PRO A 9 8.68 -17.69 -11.00
N ASN A 10 9.97 -17.84 -10.68
CA ASN A 10 10.71 -19.09 -10.84
C ASN A 10 11.88 -19.25 -9.84
N LEU A 11 11.56 -19.50 -8.55
CA LEU A 11 12.53 -19.74 -7.49
C LEU A 11 13.46 -20.93 -7.79
N THR A 12 12.96 -21.96 -8.47
CA THR A 12 13.73 -23.18 -8.81
C THR A 12 14.88 -22.95 -9.79
N GLN A 13 14.91 -21.81 -10.49
CA GLN A 13 15.98 -21.46 -11.45
C GLN A 13 17.07 -20.56 -10.85
N LEU A 14 16.90 -20.06 -9.63
CA LEU A 14 17.87 -19.20 -8.98
C LEU A 14 18.99 -20.03 -8.32
N ASP A 15 20.19 -19.47 -8.25
CA ASP A 15 21.32 -20.08 -7.54
C ASP A 15 21.27 -19.77 -6.05
N TRP A 16 20.80 -20.74 -5.27
CA TRP A 16 20.65 -20.63 -3.82
C TRP A 16 21.89 -21.07 -3.03
N GLN A 17 23.06 -21.26 -3.66
CA GLN A 17 24.27 -21.68 -2.94
C GLN A 17 24.62 -20.72 -1.79
N PHE A 18 24.39 -19.42 -1.97
CA PHE A 18 24.56 -18.39 -0.93
C PHE A 18 23.69 -18.60 0.32
N TRP A 19 22.57 -19.34 0.20
CA TRP A 19 21.61 -19.59 1.28
C TRP A 19 21.75 -20.96 1.94
N SER A 20 22.78 -21.73 1.59
CA SER A 20 22.97 -23.11 2.04
C SER A 20 23.04 -23.29 3.56
N ASP A 21 23.51 -22.27 4.28
CA ASP A 21 23.50 -22.24 5.75
C ASP A 21 22.11 -21.99 6.37
N THR A 22 21.16 -21.48 5.58
CA THR A 22 19.79 -21.18 6.02
C THR A 22 18.83 -22.32 5.69
N PHE A 23 18.88 -22.85 4.47
CA PHE A 23 18.03 -23.96 4.04
C PHE A 23 18.64 -24.71 2.86
N THR A 24 18.17 -25.93 2.62
CA THR A 24 18.49 -26.69 1.41
C THR A 24 17.38 -26.48 0.37
N PRO A 25 17.70 -25.96 -0.82
CA PRO A 25 16.71 -25.77 -1.89
C PRO A 25 16.05 -27.09 -2.28
N ASN A 26 14.72 -27.09 -2.41
CA ASN A 26 13.97 -28.25 -2.87
C ASN A 26 13.47 -28.01 -4.29
N ASN A 27 14.10 -28.66 -5.27
CA ASN A 27 13.72 -28.55 -6.69
C ASN A 27 12.35 -29.19 -7.01
N GLN A 28 11.70 -29.83 -6.05
CA GLN A 28 10.32 -30.35 -6.16
C GLN A 28 9.28 -29.39 -5.56
N ALA A 29 9.70 -28.30 -4.91
CA ALA A 29 8.78 -27.30 -4.37
C ALA A 29 8.11 -26.49 -5.50
N PRO A 30 6.96 -25.83 -5.23
CA PRO A 30 6.34 -24.92 -6.19
C PRO A 30 7.34 -23.90 -6.71
N SER A 31 7.26 -23.57 -8.01
CA SER A 31 8.23 -22.65 -8.61
C SER A 31 8.07 -21.21 -8.13
N SER A 32 6.89 -20.82 -7.63
CA SER A 32 6.56 -19.41 -7.38
C SER A 32 6.67 -18.95 -5.92
N VAL A 33 6.40 -19.84 -4.97
CA VAL A 33 6.36 -19.53 -3.53
C VAL A 33 6.99 -20.64 -2.73
N TRP A 34 8.03 -20.33 -1.95
CA TRP A 34 8.64 -21.24 -0.98
C TRP A 34 8.34 -20.78 0.44
N ARG A 35 7.97 -21.73 1.30
CA ARG A 35 7.71 -21.51 2.73
C ARG A 35 8.69 -22.36 3.52
N ILE A 36 9.63 -21.71 4.20
CA ILE A 36 10.77 -22.35 4.85
C ILE A 36 10.67 -22.12 6.36
N SER A 37 10.68 -23.20 7.15
CA SER A 37 10.65 -23.09 8.61
C SER A 37 11.98 -22.53 9.13
N VAL A 38 11.91 -21.51 9.97
CA VAL A 38 13.06 -20.85 10.60
C VAL A 38 12.80 -20.63 12.10
N ASN A 39 13.87 -20.33 12.85
CA ASN A 39 13.75 -19.99 14.27
C ASN A 39 12.90 -18.73 14.46
N ALA A 40 12.27 -18.60 15.63
CA ALA A 40 11.37 -17.48 15.92
C ALA A 40 12.06 -16.10 15.91
N ASP A 41 13.36 -16.07 16.19
CA ASP A 41 14.22 -14.88 16.20
C ASP A 41 14.99 -14.68 14.89
N PHE A 42 14.69 -15.48 13.85
CA PHE A 42 15.35 -15.37 12.55
C PHE A 42 15.18 -13.97 11.96
N LYS A 43 16.28 -13.42 11.45
CA LYS A 43 16.32 -12.14 10.74
C LYS A 43 17.20 -12.29 9.50
N LEU A 44 16.80 -11.63 8.42
CA LEU A 44 17.63 -11.51 7.24
C LEU A 44 18.87 -10.67 7.53
N THR A 45 20.04 -11.19 7.18
CA THR A 45 21.28 -10.42 7.14
C THR A 45 21.24 -9.39 6.02
N GLU A 46 22.04 -8.33 6.10
CA GLU A 46 22.11 -7.32 5.02
C GLU A 46 22.52 -7.93 3.67
N ASN A 47 23.45 -8.91 3.68
CA ASN A 47 23.84 -9.59 2.45
C ASN A 47 22.70 -10.42 1.84
N GLN A 48 21.87 -11.05 2.67
CA GLN A 48 20.66 -11.75 2.21
C GLN A 48 19.64 -10.79 1.62
N LYS A 49 19.39 -9.64 2.26
CA LYS A 49 18.49 -8.60 1.72
C LYS A 49 18.98 -8.08 0.36
N ILE A 50 20.28 -7.80 0.24
CA ILE A 50 20.90 -7.37 -1.03
C ILE A 50 20.75 -8.46 -2.09
N TRP A 51 21.00 -9.72 -1.73
CA TRP A 51 20.86 -10.84 -2.66
C TRP A 51 19.42 -10.97 -3.18
N LEU A 52 18.42 -10.90 -2.30
CA LEU A 52 17.00 -10.95 -2.67
C LEU A 52 16.64 -9.85 -3.66
N LEU A 53 17.07 -8.61 -3.38
CA LEU A 53 16.85 -7.46 -4.25
C LEU A 53 17.50 -7.64 -5.63
N GLN A 54 18.74 -8.13 -5.69
CA GLN A 54 19.45 -8.37 -6.95
C GLN A 54 18.78 -9.43 -7.83
N HIS A 55 18.13 -10.42 -7.20
CA HIS A 55 17.47 -11.53 -7.87
C HIS A 55 15.95 -11.36 -7.98
N GLN A 56 15.43 -10.17 -7.62
CA GLN A 56 14.01 -9.83 -7.69
C GLN A 56 13.10 -10.78 -6.89
N VAL A 57 13.55 -11.22 -5.73
CA VAL A 57 12.80 -12.12 -4.85
C VAL A 57 12.17 -11.30 -3.72
N ASP A 58 10.86 -11.38 -3.58
CA ASP A 58 10.16 -10.85 -2.41
C ASP A 58 10.30 -11.81 -1.23
N ALA A 59 10.42 -11.27 -0.02
CA ALA A 59 10.55 -12.06 1.19
C ALA A 59 9.72 -11.49 2.35
N ALA A 60 9.16 -12.39 3.15
CA ALA A 60 8.49 -12.07 4.40
C ALA A 60 8.87 -13.09 5.48
N ILE A 61 8.99 -12.65 6.74
CA ILE A 61 9.16 -13.53 7.89
C ILE A 61 7.87 -13.49 8.69
N MET A 62 7.11 -14.58 8.66
CA MET A 62 5.77 -14.65 9.24
C MET A 62 5.73 -15.58 10.44
N PRO A 63 4.88 -15.31 11.45
CA PRO A 63 4.53 -16.31 12.46
C PRO A 63 3.96 -17.56 11.78
N THR A 64 4.35 -18.75 12.24
CA THR A 64 3.79 -20.03 11.73
C THR A 64 2.27 -20.13 11.87
N THR A 65 1.70 -19.38 12.82
CA THR A 65 0.26 -19.34 13.11
C THR A 65 -0.49 -18.28 12.31
N ALA A 66 0.17 -17.39 11.57
CA ALA A 66 -0.49 -16.31 10.85
C ALA A 66 -1.29 -16.86 9.66
N LYS A 67 -2.61 -16.83 9.75
CA LYS A 67 -3.52 -17.23 8.67
C LYS A 67 -4.20 -16.01 8.06
N PHE A 68 -4.44 -16.07 6.76
CA PHE A 68 -5.15 -14.98 6.08
C PHE A 68 -6.59 -14.86 6.59
N THR A 69 -7.21 -16.01 6.90
CA THR A 69 -8.57 -16.13 7.45
C THR A 69 -8.74 -15.56 8.85
N ASP A 70 -7.64 -15.29 9.56
CA ASP A 70 -7.71 -14.63 10.88
C ASP A 70 -7.76 -13.11 10.74
N LEU A 71 -7.53 -12.54 9.55
CA LEU A 71 -7.64 -11.10 9.33
C LEU A 71 -9.12 -10.68 9.34
N GLY A 72 -9.42 -9.60 10.04
CA GLY A 72 -10.75 -8.98 10.04
C GLY A 72 -10.83 -7.69 9.22
N LEU A 73 -9.72 -6.96 9.09
CA LEU A 73 -9.68 -5.65 8.45
C LEU A 73 -8.36 -5.42 7.71
N VAL A 74 -8.47 -5.03 6.44
CA VAL A 74 -7.39 -4.46 5.65
C VAL A 74 -7.60 -2.95 5.52
N VAL A 75 -6.55 -2.17 5.76
CA VAL A 75 -6.49 -0.73 5.53
C VAL A 75 -5.43 -0.43 4.47
N SER A 76 -5.80 0.20 3.37
CA SER A 76 -4.89 0.46 2.25
C SER A 76 -4.73 1.95 2.00
N ASP A 77 -3.52 2.40 1.68
CA ASP A 77 -3.37 3.63 0.89
C ASP A 77 -3.93 3.44 -0.53
N MET A 78 -4.25 4.54 -1.19
CA MET A 78 -4.73 4.58 -2.57
C MET A 78 -3.58 4.80 -3.55
N ASP A 79 -3.05 6.02 -3.61
CA ASP A 79 -2.02 6.44 -4.56
C ASP A 79 -0.76 5.57 -4.38
N SER A 80 -0.12 5.18 -5.48
CA SER A 80 1.07 4.31 -5.51
C SER A 80 0.97 2.96 -4.76
N THR A 81 -0.20 2.59 -4.22
CA THR A 81 -0.44 1.36 -3.45
C THR A 81 -1.55 0.53 -4.08
N LEU A 82 -2.82 0.94 -3.93
CA LEU A 82 -3.97 0.29 -4.60
C LEU A 82 -4.00 0.62 -6.09
N ILE A 83 -3.60 1.83 -6.45
CA ILE A 83 -3.50 2.33 -7.82
C ILE A 83 -2.05 2.68 -8.16
N THR A 84 -1.71 2.75 -9.44
CA THR A 84 -0.32 2.94 -9.89
C THR A 84 0.09 4.40 -10.08
N ILE A 85 -0.78 5.34 -9.75
CA ILE A 85 -0.59 6.77 -10.03
C ILE A 85 -0.69 7.60 -8.75
N GLU A 86 -0.20 8.83 -8.85
CA GLU A 86 -0.49 9.92 -7.91
C GLU A 86 -1.60 10.77 -8.52
N CYS A 87 -2.83 10.66 -8.00
CA CYS A 87 -4.00 11.31 -8.62
C CYS A 87 -3.83 12.82 -8.82
N ILE A 88 -3.22 13.53 -7.87
CA ILE A 88 -3.00 14.98 -7.94
C ILE A 88 -2.02 15.37 -9.06
N ASP A 89 -1.00 14.55 -9.29
CA ASP A 89 0.02 14.80 -10.32
C ASP A 89 -0.58 14.62 -11.71
N GLU A 90 -1.45 13.63 -11.90
CA GLU A 90 -2.14 13.37 -13.18
C GLU A 90 -3.16 14.47 -13.52
N VAL A 91 -3.92 14.97 -12.54
CA VAL A 91 -4.83 16.11 -12.74
C VAL A 91 -4.05 17.37 -13.13
N ALA A 92 -2.90 17.59 -12.48
CA ALA A 92 -2.01 18.70 -12.80
C ALA A 92 -1.35 18.56 -14.18
N ALA A 93 -0.94 17.34 -14.57
CA ALA A 93 -0.31 17.06 -15.84
C ALA A 93 -1.23 17.32 -17.03
N GLY A 94 -2.51 16.95 -16.94
CA GLY A 94 -3.53 17.26 -17.96
C GLY A 94 -3.69 18.75 -18.25
N ASN A 95 -3.24 19.61 -17.33
CA ASN A 95 -3.43 21.06 -17.36
C ASN A 95 -2.12 21.86 -17.42
N GLY A 96 -0.98 21.20 -17.71
CA GLY A 96 0.32 21.85 -17.83
C GLY A 96 0.90 22.38 -16.51
N LEU A 97 0.42 21.86 -15.37
CA LEU A 97 0.82 22.28 -14.02
C LEU A 97 1.81 21.30 -13.36
N LYS A 98 2.22 20.24 -14.07
CA LYS A 98 3.08 19.17 -13.54
C LYS A 98 4.35 19.69 -12.85
N ASP A 99 5.08 20.59 -13.50
CA ASP A 99 6.35 21.11 -12.97
C ASP A 99 6.14 21.93 -11.69
N GLN A 100 5.01 22.63 -11.59
CA GLN A 100 4.70 23.44 -10.41
C GLN A 100 4.33 22.57 -9.21
N VAL A 101 3.53 21.51 -9.44
CA VAL A 101 3.20 20.52 -8.40
C VAL A 101 4.44 19.78 -7.94
N ALA A 102 5.28 19.32 -8.87
CA ALA A 102 6.54 18.64 -8.56
C ALA A 102 7.47 19.50 -7.69
N ALA A 103 7.59 20.80 -7.99
CA ALA A 103 8.41 21.73 -7.19
C ALA A 103 7.91 21.87 -5.74
N ILE A 104 6.59 21.84 -5.50
CA ILE A 104 6.04 21.87 -4.14
C ILE A 104 6.28 20.55 -3.41
N THR A 105 6.11 19.41 -4.11
CA THR A 105 6.36 18.07 -3.56
C THR A 105 7.82 17.94 -3.12
N GLU A 106 8.77 18.38 -3.95
CA GLU A 106 10.20 18.30 -3.64
C GLU A 106 10.56 19.10 -2.39
N ARG A 107 9.99 20.30 -2.22
CA ARG A 107 10.18 21.13 -1.02
C ARG A 107 9.64 20.46 0.25
N SER A 108 8.49 19.79 0.14
CA SER A 108 7.94 19.01 1.27
C SER A 108 8.81 17.81 1.63
N MET A 109 9.32 17.08 0.64
CA MET A 109 10.27 15.97 0.85
C MET A 109 11.59 16.43 1.48
N ARG A 110 12.01 17.68 1.25
CA ARG A 110 13.16 18.33 1.92
C ARG A 110 12.85 18.83 3.33
N GLY A 111 11.61 18.73 3.80
CA GLY A 111 11.16 19.21 5.11
C GLY A 111 10.96 20.73 5.17
N GLU A 112 10.95 21.43 4.03
CA GLU A 112 10.70 22.88 3.98
C GLU A 112 9.21 23.23 4.13
N LEU A 113 8.33 22.26 3.88
CA LEU A 113 6.89 22.38 4.02
C LEU A 113 6.36 21.17 4.79
N ASP A 114 5.54 21.43 5.81
CA ASP A 114 4.74 20.36 6.40
C ASP A 114 3.74 19.78 5.38
N PHE A 115 3.21 18.61 5.69
CA PHE A 115 2.33 17.87 4.78
C PHE A 115 1.09 18.69 4.40
N GLU A 116 0.42 19.32 5.39
CA GLU A 116 -0.79 20.09 5.15
C GLU A 116 -0.51 21.29 4.25
N ALA A 117 0.54 22.06 4.54
CA ALA A 117 0.95 23.20 3.75
C ALA A 117 1.30 22.78 2.31
N SER A 118 2.02 21.67 2.13
CA SER A 118 2.34 21.12 0.81
C SER A 118 1.08 20.73 0.04
N LEU A 119 0.16 19.99 0.67
CA LEU A 119 -1.07 19.55 0.03
C LEU A 119 -1.96 20.74 -0.36
N ARG A 120 -2.15 21.71 0.55
CA ARG A 120 -2.92 22.93 0.26
C ARG A 120 -2.32 23.74 -0.88
N GLN A 121 -1.00 23.86 -0.95
CA GLN A 121 -0.33 24.55 -2.07
C GLN A 121 -0.52 23.82 -3.40
N ARG A 122 -0.42 22.48 -3.42
CA ARG A 122 -0.66 21.71 -4.65
C ARG A 122 -2.12 21.80 -5.10
N VAL A 123 -3.06 21.72 -4.18
CA VAL A 123 -4.50 21.87 -4.47
C VAL A 123 -4.83 23.28 -4.97
N ALA A 124 -4.19 24.31 -4.42
CA ALA A 124 -4.39 25.69 -4.87
C ALA A 124 -4.02 25.90 -6.36
N LEU A 125 -3.06 25.14 -6.89
CA LEU A 125 -2.71 25.17 -8.32
C LEU A 125 -3.84 24.65 -9.21
N LEU A 126 -4.71 23.78 -8.69
CA LEU A 126 -5.81 23.19 -9.45
C LEU A 126 -7.03 24.13 -9.56
N LYS A 127 -6.95 25.35 -9.03
CA LYS A 127 -8.04 26.32 -9.04
C LYS A 127 -8.50 26.63 -10.47
N GLY A 128 -9.81 26.54 -10.68
CA GLY A 128 -10.48 26.86 -11.94
C GLY A 128 -10.57 25.70 -12.93
N LEU A 129 -9.91 24.57 -12.65
CA LEU A 129 -10.05 23.36 -13.45
C LEU A 129 -11.47 22.80 -13.34
N PRO A 130 -12.06 22.31 -14.44
CA PRO A 130 -13.39 21.71 -14.39
C PRO A 130 -13.35 20.35 -13.70
N GLU A 131 -14.41 19.98 -12.99
CA GLU A 131 -14.50 18.70 -12.27
C GLU A 131 -14.33 17.47 -13.19
N MET A 132 -14.63 17.63 -14.48
CA MET A 132 -14.45 16.60 -15.49
C MET A 132 -12.98 16.17 -15.66
N GLU A 133 -12.00 16.98 -15.25
CA GLU A 133 -10.59 16.57 -15.24
C GLU A 133 -10.36 15.42 -14.25
N LEU A 134 -11.06 15.41 -13.11
CA LEU A 134 -10.99 14.31 -12.15
C LEU A 134 -11.57 13.02 -12.77
N ALA A 135 -12.70 13.16 -13.47
CA ALA A 135 -13.33 12.05 -14.19
C ALA A 135 -12.42 11.50 -15.29
N TYR A 136 -11.78 12.39 -16.07
CA TYR A 136 -10.83 11.99 -17.11
C TYR A 136 -9.68 11.16 -16.53
N VAL A 137 -9.06 11.62 -15.44
CA VAL A 137 -7.98 10.87 -14.77
C VAL A 137 -8.48 9.50 -14.31
N TYR A 138 -9.67 9.44 -13.70
CA TYR A 138 -10.25 8.19 -13.24
C TYR A 138 -10.56 7.21 -14.38
N ASP A 139 -11.16 7.68 -15.47
CA ASP A 139 -11.65 6.84 -16.57
C ASP A 139 -10.53 6.41 -17.55
N HIS A 140 -9.48 7.23 -17.70
CA HIS A 140 -8.50 7.06 -18.78
C HIS A 140 -7.06 6.87 -18.32
N VAL A 141 -6.70 7.31 -17.10
CA VAL A 141 -5.31 7.29 -16.63
C VAL A 141 -5.13 6.28 -15.50
N LEU A 142 -6.05 6.26 -14.55
CA LEU A 142 -5.97 5.40 -13.37
C LEU A 142 -5.92 3.92 -13.74
N GLN A 143 -4.89 3.24 -13.26
CA GLN A 143 -4.77 1.79 -13.31
C GLN A 143 -4.63 1.24 -11.89
N LEU A 144 -5.24 0.08 -11.65
CA LEU A 144 -5.03 -0.65 -10.40
C LEU A 144 -3.63 -1.26 -10.39
N ASN A 145 -3.03 -1.34 -9.20
CA ASN A 145 -1.79 -2.09 -9.04
C ASN A 145 -2.03 -3.57 -9.36
N ARG A 146 -0.99 -4.25 -9.86
CA ARG A 146 -1.10 -5.66 -10.27
C ARG A 146 -1.60 -6.49 -9.09
N GLY A 147 -2.55 -7.37 -9.34
CA GLY A 147 -3.11 -8.25 -8.30
C GLY A 147 -4.12 -7.60 -7.36
N ALA A 148 -4.42 -6.30 -7.49
CA ALA A 148 -5.39 -5.62 -6.61
C ALA A 148 -6.77 -6.29 -6.59
N GLU A 149 -7.32 -6.62 -7.76
CA GLU A 149 -8.64 -7.28 -7.86
C GLU A 149 -8.61 -8.69 -7.27
N ALA A 150 -7.53 -9.44 -7.48
CA ALA A 150 -7.35 -10.77 -6.91
C ALA A 150 -7.23 -10.71 -5.38
N PHE A 151 -6.46 -9.75 -4.85
CA PHE A 151 -6.33 -9.54 -3.41
C PHE A 151 -7.66 -9.16 -2.76
N LEU A 152 -8.43 -8.25 -3.38
CA LEU A 152 -9.77 -7.89 -2.92
C LEU A 152 -10.75 -9.06 -3.01
N ALA A 153 -10.64 -9.90 -4.05
CA ALA A 153 -11.44 -11.12 -4.15
C ALA A 153 -11.14 -12.09 -2.99
N HIS A 154 -9.86 -12.25 -2.60
CA HIS A 154 -9.49 -13.02 -1.41
C HIS A 154 -10.06 -12.40 -0.13
N CYS A 155 -9.97 -11.08 0.05
CA CYS A 155 -10.58 -10.40 1.20
C CYS A 155 -12.08 -10.72 1.29
N LYS A 156 -12.81 -10.55 0.18
CA LYS A 156 -14.24 -10.83 0.10
C LYS A 156 -14.59 -12.29 0.35
N GLN A 157 -13.81 -13.23 -0.18
CA GLN A 157 -14.02 -14.67 0.01
C GLN A 157 -13.91 -15.07 1.49
N HIS A 158 -13.07 -14.37 2.26
CA HIS A 158 -12.81 -14.66 3.67
C HIS A 158 -13.48 -13.68 4.64
N ASP A 159 -14.43 -12.87 4.15
CA ASP A 159 -15.14 -11.83 4.93
C ASP A 159 -14.22 -10.81 5.63
N VAL A 160 -13.04 -10.57 5.07
CA VAL A 160 -12.11 -9.54 5.53
C VAL A 160 -12.59 -8.19 5.02
N LYS A 161 -12.89 -7.26 5.92
CA LYS A 161 -13.33 -5.91 5.56
C LYS A 161 -12.19 -5.13 4.92
N PHE A 162 -12.51 -4.27 3.96
CA PHE A 162 -11.51 -3.46 3.29
C PHE A 162 -11.84 -1.96 3.41
N MET A 163 -10.84 -1.20 3.86
CA MET A 163 -10.91 0.25 4.01
C MET A 163 -9.81 0.92 3.19
N LEU A 164 -10.20 1.84 2.31
CA LEU A 164 -9.27 2.69 1.58
C LEU A 164 -9.09 4.01 2.31
N VAL A 165 -7.86 4.38 2.68
CA VAL A 165 -7.54 5.65 3.37
C VAL A 165 -6.42 6.38 2.66
N SER A 166 -6.73 7.55 2.11
CA SER A 166 -5.81 8.28 1.23
C SER A 166 -5.62 9.73 1.64
N GLY A 167 -4.40 10.24 1.44
CA GLY A 167 -4.12 11.68 1.42
C GLY A 167 -4.58 12.38 0.13
N GLY A 168 -5.04 11.62 -0.86
CA GLY A 168 -5.66 12.09 -2.10
C GLY A 168 -7.11 12.53 -1.89
N PHE A 169 -7.99 12.24 -2.84
CA PHE A 169 -9.32 12.87 -2.88
C PHE A 169 -10.52 11.91 -2.80
N THR A 170 -11.60 12.36 -2.14
CA THR A 170 -12.87 11.61 -1.99
C THR A 170 -13.48 11.21 -3.31
N PHE A 171 -13.32 12.03 -4.35
CA PHE A 171 -13.76 11.69 -5.71
C PHE A 171 -13.22 10.31 -6.14
N PHE A 172 -11.90 10.09 -6.06
CA PHE A 172 -11.29 8.84 -6.51
C PHE A 172 -11.61 7.67 -5.60
N THR A 173 -11.51 7.87 -4.28
CA THR A 173 -11.77 6.79 -3.30
C THR A 173 -13.21 6.30 -3.34
N GLU A 174 -14.21 7.17 -3.50
CA GLU A 174 -15.62 6.78 -3.61
C GLU A 174 -15.95 6.09 -4.95
N HIS A 175 -15.32 6.49 -6.05
CA HIS A 175 -15.48 5.79 -7.33
C HIS A 175 -14.82 4.40 -7.30
N LEU A 176 -13.62 4.28 -6.73
CA LEU A 176 -12.95 2.99 -6.51
C LEU A 176 -13.77 2.08 -5.60
N LYS A 177 -14.33 2.63 -4.51
CA LYS A 177 -15.23 1.91 -3.60
C LYS A 177 -16.42 1.30 -4.32
N LYS A 178 -17.09 2.07 -5.17
CA LYS A 178 -18.21 1.59 -5.99
C LYS A 178 -17.77 0.56 -7.03
N ARG A 179 -16.64 0.79 -7.71
CA ARG A 179 -16.10 -0.09 -8.75
C ARG A 179 -15.69 -1.46 -8.19
N LEU A 180 -15.02 -1.47 -7.04
CA LEU A 180 -14.39 -2.66 -6.46
C LEU A 180 -15.23 -3.31 -5.34
N GLY A 181 -16.22 -2.60 -4.82
CA GLY A 181 -17.22 -3.14 -3.90
C GLY A 181 -16.72 -3.37 -2.47
N PHE A 182 -15.79 -2.53 -1.98
CA PHE A 182 -15.34 -2.54 -0.59
C PHE A 182 -16.16 -1.59 0.31
N GLU A 183 -16.01 -1.70 1.62
CA GLU A 183 -16.95 -1.13 2.60
C GLU A 183 -16.67 0.33 2.95
N TYR A 184 -15.40 0.72 3.07
CA TYR A 184 -15.00 1.99 3.68
C TYR A 184 -14.01 2.75 2.80
N ALA A 185 -14.17 4.07 2.72
CA ALA A 185 -13.31 4.97 1.97
C ALA A 185 -13.19 6.30 2.72
N TYR A 186 -11.96 6.80 2.84
CA TYR A 186 -11.63 8.06 3.50
C TYR A 186 -10.54 8.79 2.72
N ALA A 187 -10.76 10.07 2.45
CA ALA A 187 -9.80 10.94 1.77
C ALA A 187 -10.09 12.41 2.04
N ASN A 188 -9.24 13.30 1.54
CA ASN A 188 -9.49 14.74 1.56
C ASN A 188 -10.57 15.12 0.55
N GLU A 189 -11.38 16.13 0.84
CA GLU A 189 -12.42 16.58 -0.08
C GLU A 189 -11.97 17.83 -0.82
N LEU A 190 -12.03 17.81 -2.16
CA LEU A 190 -11.82 18.99 -3.00
C LEU A 190 -13.10 19.82 -3.01
N GLU A 191 -13.01 21.12 -2.74
CA GLU A 191 -14.14 22.02 -2.87
C GLU A 191 -14.44 22.29 -4.36
N ILE A 192 -15.67 22.00 -4.77
CA ILE A 192 -16.16 22.20 -6.13
C ILE A 192 -17.36 23.16 -6.10
N VAL A 193 -17.29 24.23 -6.90
CA VAL A 193 -18.36 25.21 -7.07
C VAL A 193 -18.59 25.43 -8.55
N ASP A 194 -19.85 25.37 -8.99
CA ASP A 194 -20.26 25.51 -10.39
C ASP A 194 -19.46 24.60 -11.35
N GLY A 195 -19.22 23.35 -10.92
CA GLY A 195 -18.49 22.33 -11.69
C GLY A 195 -16.99 22.60 -11.84
N LYS A 196 -16.40 23.45 -10.99
CA LYS A 196 -14.98 23.80 -11.01
C LYS A 196 -14.33 23.67 -9.64
N LEU A 197 -13.08 23.24 -9.63
CA LEU A 197 -12.25 23.19 -8.43
C LEU A 197 -11.96 24.61 -7.95
N THR A 198 -12.20 24.89 -6.67
CA THR A 198 -11.93 26.23 -6.09
C THR A 198 -10.45 26.42 -5.72
N GLY A 199 -9.70 25.32 -5.63
CA GLY A 199 -8.34 25.28 -5.09
C GLY A 199 -8.29 25.15 -3.57
N ASN A 200 -9.40 24.81 -2.92
CA ASN A 200 -9.48 24.58 -1.47
C ASN A 200 -9.83 23.13 -1.13
N LEU A 201 -9.53 22.75 0.11
CA LEU A 201 -9.95 21.49 0.72
C LEU A 201 -11.07 21.75 1.74
N THR A 202 -12.03 20.84 1.82
CA THR A 202 -13.09 20.81 2.84
C THR A 202 -12.95 19.61 3.76
N GLY A 203 -13.60 19.67 4.92
CA GLY A 203 -13.66 18.57 5.87
C GLY A 203 -12.39 18.35 6.69
N ARG A 204 -12.29 17.13 7.26
CA ARG A 204 -11.13 16.69 8.05
C ARG A 204 -9.98 16.35 7.11
N LEU A 205 -8.79 16.87 7.41
CA LEU A 205 -7.59 16.49 6.70
C LEU A 205 -7.18 15.06 7.05
N ILE A 206 -6.90 14.26 6.02
CA ILE A 206 -6.32 12.91 6.14
C ILE A 206 -4.81 13.03 5.97
N ASP A 207 -4.11 13.11 7.09
CA ASP A 207 -2.65 13.04 7.17
C ASP A 207 -2.17 11.66 7.64
N ALA A 208 -0.86 11.52 7.84
CA ALA A 208 -0.24 10.26 8.26
C ALA A 208 -0.81 9.69 9.57
N GLN A 209 -1.09 10.55 10.56
CA GLN A 209 -1.64 10.11 11.84
C GLN A 209 -3.14 9.77 11.70
N ALA A 210 -3.89 10.54 10.90
CA ALA A 210 -5.29 10.26 10.63
C ALA A 210 -5.50 8.87 10.02
N LYS A 211 -4.56 8.37 9.21
CA LYS A 211 -4.60 6.98 8.69
C LYS A 211 -4.53 5.93 9.80
N ALA A 212 -3.60 6.10 10.74
CA ALA A 212 -3.46 5.22 11.91
C ALA A 212 -4.68 5.32 12.85
N ASP A 213 -5.18 6.54 13.07
CA ASP A 213 -6.37 6.77 13.89
C ASP A 213 -7.61 6.10 13.30
N LEU A 214 -7.80 6.17 11.98
CA LEU A 214 -8.90 5.50 11.29
C LEU A 214 -8.80 3.99 11.39
N LEU A 215 -7.59 3.41 11.27
CA LEU A 215 -7.37 1.98 11.49
C LEU A 215 -7.80 1.59 12.91
N HIS A 216 -7.36 2.31 13.94
CA HIS A 216 -7.76 2.02 15.33
C HIS A 216 -9.26 2.19 15.57
N GLN A 217 -9.84 3.26 15.04
CA GLN A 217 -11.27 3.54 15.16
C GLN A 217 -12.09 2.38 14.57
N TYR A 218 -11.79 1.97 13.33
CA TYR A 218 -12.55 0.93 12.64
C TYR A 218 -12.31 -0.45 13.20
N ALA A 219 -11.08 -0.77 13.61
CA ALA A 219 -10.81 -2.00 14.33
C ALA A 219 -11.68 -2.10 15.60
N ASN A 220 -11.78 -1.01 16.37
CA ASN A 220 -12.61 -0.97 17.56
C ASN A 220 -14.11 -1.04 17.25
N GLU A 221 -14.62 -0.26 16.29
CA GLU A 221 -16.03 -0.26 15.90
C GLU A 221 -16.50 -1.64 15.40
N LEU A 222 -15.62 -2.36 14.71
CA LEU A 222 -15.89 -3.71 14.17
C LEU A 222 -15.56 -4.84 15.16
N ASN A 223 -15.05 -4.51 16.36
CA ASN A 223 -14.58 -5.47 17.36
C ASN A 223 -13.49 -6.42 16.83
N ILE A 224 -12.58 -5.89 16.01
CA ILE A 224 -11.45 -6.62 15.42
C ILE A 224 -10.19 -6.27 16.23
N PRO A 225 -9.53 -7.27 16.86
CA PRO A 225 -8.22 -7.08 17.49
C PRO A 225 -7.20 -6.52 16.50
N LEU A 226 -6.32 -5.61 16.93
CA LEU A 226 -5.27 -5.08 16.06
C LEU A 226 -4.36 -6.18 15.49
N SER A 227 -4.14 -7.27 16.22
CA SER A 227 -3.39 -8.43 15.70
C SER A 227 -4.04 -9.12 14.49
N GLN A 228 -5.29 -8.79 14.18
CA GLN A 228 -6.07 -9.27 13.04
C GLN A 228 -6.27 -8.18 11.98
N THR A 229 -5.50 -7.08 12.03
CA THR A 229 -5.52 -6.03 11.00
C THR A 229 -4.27 -6.09 10.12
N LEU A 230 -4.45 -5.68 8.88
CA LEU A 230 -3.36 -5.52 7.92
C LEU A 230 -3.41 -4.11 7.34
N ALA A 231 -2.27 -3.44 7.26
CA ALA A 231 -2.14 -2.13 6.64
C ALA A 231 -1.21 -2.18 5.42
N MET A 232 -1.52 -1.45 4.35
CA MET A 232 -0.73 -1.40 3.12
C MET A 232 -0.40 0.04 2.72
N GLY A 233 0.84 0.30 2.31
CA GLY A 233 1.29 1.61 1.83
C GLY A 233 2.67 1.57 1.20
N ASP A 234 3.05 2.61 0.47
CA ASP A 234 4.36 2.76 -0.18
C ASP A 234 5.22 3.87 0.48
N GLY A 235 4.56 4.84 1.12
CA GLY A 235 5.14 6.11 1.49
C GLY A 235 5.45 6.27 2.98
N ALA A 236 6.28 7.27 3.29
CA ALA A 236 6.60 7.60 4.67
C ALA A 236 5.37 8.10 5.47
N ASN A 237 4.35 8.59 4.77
CA ASN A 237 3.04 8.96 5.31
C ASN A 237 2.24 7.76 5.82
N ASP A 238 2.57 6.54 5.41
CA ASP A 238 1.85 5.34 5.83
C ASP A 238 2.49 4.66 7.03
N ILE A 239 3.74 5.00 7.36
CA ILE A 239 4.50 4.39 8.46
C ILE A 239 3.69 4.31 9.76
N PRO A 240 3.01 5.38 10.24
CA PRO A 240 2.21 5.27 11.47
C PRO A 240 1.10 4.21 11.38
N MET A 241 0.42 4.10 10.22
CA MET A 241 -0.63 3.10 9.99
C MET A 241 -0.05 1.70 9.86
N LEU A 242 1.08 1.53 9.16
CA LEU A 242 1.78 0.25 9.02
C LEU A 242 2.22 -0.30 10.37
N GLN A 243 2.78 0.54 11.23
CA GLN A 243 3.25 0.16 12.57
C GLN A 243 2.11 -0.07 13.57
N ALA A 244 0.95 0.54 13.35
CA ALA A 244 -0.23 0.37 14.20
C ALA A 244 -1.01 -0.94 13.91
N ALA A 245 -0.85 -1.49 12.71
CA ALA A 245 -1.52 -2.71 12.28
C ALA A 245 -0.89 -3.96 12.91
N GLY A 246 -1.63 -5.08 12.89
CA GLY A 246 -1.09 -6.39 13.21
C GLY A 246 -0.06 -6.88 12.20
N PHE A 247 -0.24 -6.48 10.93
CA PHE A 247 0.69 -6.72 9.84
C PHE A 247 0.82 -5.46 8.96
N GLY A 248 1.98 -4.81 8.98
CA GLY A 248 2.32 -3.71 8.07
C GLY A 248 2.94 -4.24 6.77
N VAL A 249 2.39 -3.83 5.63
CA VAL A 249 2.85 -4.22 4.29
C VAL A 249 3.34 -3.00 3.51
N ALA A 250 4.62 -3.02 3.15
CA ALA A 250 5.23 -2.08 2.23
C ALA A 250 5.06 -2.58 0.79
N ILE A 251 4.39 -1.81 -0.07
CA ILE A 251 4.18 -2.11 -1.49
C ILE A 251 5.05 -1.21 -2.35
N HIS A 252 5.97 -1.79 -3.13
CA HIS A 252 6.90 -1.08 -4.02
C HIS A 252 7.54 0.15 -3.36
N ALA A 253 7.80 0.03 -2.06
CA ALA A 253 7.90 1.17 -1.17
C ALA A 253 9.31 1.79 -1.14
N LYS A 254 9.40 3.03 -0.67
CA LYS A 254 10.69 3.70 -0.46
C LYS A 254 11.47 3.01 0.67
N PRO A 255 12.83 3.08 0.69
CA PRO A 255 13.64 2.40 1.72
C PRO A 255 13.20 2.67 3.16
N LYS A 256 12.86 3.93 3.48
CA LYS A 256 12.38 4.32 4.80
C LYS A 256 11.11 3.56 5.21
N THR A 257 10.15 3.40 4.30
CA THR A 257 8.89 2.68 4.58
C THR A 257 9.16 1.19 4.77
N ARG A 258 10.03 0.60 3.94
CA ARG A 258 10.41 -0.83 4.02
C ARG A 258 10.99 -1.21 5.38
N GLU A 259 11.77 -0.31 6.00
CA GLU A 259 12.33 -0.52 7.34
C GLU A 259 11.28 -0.56 8.46
N HIS A 260 10.05 -0.09 8.19
CA HIS A 260 8.97 0.03 9.17
C HIS A 260 7.77 -0.89 8.85
N ALA A 261 7.95 -1.87 7.96
CA ALA A 261 6.94 -2.85 7.57
C ALA A 261 7.36 -4.27 7.94
N ASP A 262 6.40 -5.14 8.20
CA ASP A 262 6.62 -6.57 8.48
C ASP A 262 6.83 -7.37 7.18
N ILE A 263 6.11 -6.96 6.12
CA ILE A 263 6.12 -7.59 4.79
C ILE A 263 6.53 -6.53 3.77
N CYS A 264 7.48 -6.87 2.89
CA CYS A 264 7.83 -6.03 1.74
C CYS A 264 7.52 -6.78 0.45
N ILE A 265 6.67 -6.20 -0.40
CA ILE A 265 6.43 -6.65 -1.76
C ILE A 265 7.08 -5.63 -2.69
N ASP A 266 8.30 -5.92 -3.15
CA ASP A 266 9.13 -5.06 -4.00
C ASP A 266 8.91 -5.37 -5.49
N PHE A 267 8.59 -6.62 -5.85
CA PHE A 267 8.49 -7.06 -7.25
C PHE A 267 7.12 -7.65 -7.62
N GLY A 268 6.44 -8.27 -6.65
CA GLY A 268 5.12 -8.88 -6.73
C GLY A 268 3.98 -7.88 -6.92
N GLY A 269 2.77 -8.40 -7.15
CA GLY A 269 1.53 -7.61 -7.07
C GLY A 269 0.93 -7.68 -5.67
N LEU A 270 -0.18 -6.99 -5.43
CA LEU A 270 -0.92 -7.04 -4.15
C LEU A 270 -1.40 -8.46 -3.81
N ASP A 271 -1.61 -9.31 -4.82
CA ASP A 271 -1.96 -10.72 -4.66
C ASP A 271 -0.87 -11.54 -3.95
N ALA A 272 0.40 -11.13 -4.06
CA ALA A 272 1.52 -11.77 -3.36
C ALA A 272 1.38 -11.72 -1.83
N ILE A 273 0.62 -10.77 -1.29
CA ILE A 273 0.35 -10.65 0.14
C ILE A 273 -0.35 -11.91 0.66
N TYR A 274 -1.29 -12.46 -0.10
CA TYR A 274 -2.03 -13.66 0.27
C TYR A 274 -1.09 -14.87 0.48
N HIS A 275 0.00 -14.96 -0.28
CA HIS A 275 0.98 -16.04 -0.17
C HIS A 275 1.89 -15.94 1.06
N CYS A 276 1.99 -14.76 1.69
CA CYS A 276 2.71 -14.59 2.96
C CYS A 276 2.02 -15.37 4.09
N PHE A 277 0.69 -15.39 4.10
CA PHE A 277 -0.10 -16.05 5.14
C PHE A 277 -0.21 -17.55 4.92
N ASN A 278 -0.51 -18.29 5.99
CA ASN A 278 -0.89 -19.68 5.88
C ASN A 278 -2.35 -19.77 5.39
N ASN A 279 -2.60 -20.59 4.37
CA ASN A 279 -3.87 -20.65 3.65
C ASN A 279 -4.57 -22.01 3.81
N ASP A 280 -4.27 -22.72 4.91
CA ASP A 280 -4.91 -23.98 5.32
C ASP A 280 -6.40 -23.81 5.69
#